data_AF-A0A972Q4F7-F1
#
_entry.id   AF-A0A972Q4F7-F1
#
_cell.length_a   1.000
_cell.length_b   1.000
_cell.length_c   1.000
_cell.angle_alpha   90.00
_cell.angle_beta   90.00
_cell.angle_gamma   90.00
#
_symmetry.space_group_name_H-M   'P 1'
#
loop_
_entity.id
_entity.type
_entity.pdbx_description
1 polymer ?
#
loop_
_entity_poly.entity_id
_entity_poly.type
_entity_poly.pdbx_seq_one_letter_code
_entity_poly.pdbx_strand_id
1 'polypeptide(L)'
;MKNRPLTLIILALFLIQVAILVLVNVNPFGPPKPVQFTPIPTLAAATLPPLPIQSQQFNIGKGECRIAALDLVTAWVAAGTPENDPFEFKSEDDLDCLASFEQDVFPLFNQPNIWYAGAIACTTCHGQDIAKSAANLSLNSYQDILAGSRRVSSQQKGQDILKSKEGWERSILYIQIFTRQMPIGRPFDSPQKGPILRVGTIQR
;
A
#
# COMPACT_ATOMS: atom_id res chain seq x y z
N MET A 1 3.17 84.82 -2.18
CA MET A 1 2.03 84.13 -1.54
C MET A 1 1.34 83.19 -2.55
N LYS A 2 1.90 82.03 -2.83
CA LYS A 2 1.33 80.97 -3.68
C LYS A 2 2.08 79.71 -3.26
N ASN A 3 1.41 78.58 -3.04
CA ASN A 3 1.94 77.25 -2.62
C ASN A 3 1.42 76.70 -1.29
N ARG A 4 0.70 77.49 -0.47
CA ARG A 4 -0.03 76.98 0.72
C ARG A 4 -0.92 75.75 0.46
N PRO A 5 -1.65 75.61 -0.66
CA PRO A 5 -2.48 74.42 -0.88
C PRO A 5 -1.63 73.17 -1.21
N LEU A 6 -0.50 73.33 -1.89
CA LEU A 6 0.37 72.19 -2.26
C LEU A 6 1.09 71.61 -1.03
N THR A 7 1.53 72.47 -0.11
CA THR A 7 2.16 72.02 1.14
C THR A 7 1.19 71.24 2.03
N LEU A 8 -0.09 71.65 2.07
CA LEU A 8 -1.14 70.95 2.83
C LEU A 8 -1.48 69.58 2.21
N ILE A 9 -1.51 69.48 0.88
CA ILE A 9 -1.76 68.21 0.18
C ILE A 9 -0.61 67.22 0.41
N ILE A 10 0.65 67.68 0.33
CA ILE A 10 1.81 66.82 0.58
C ILE A 10 1.83 66.34 2.04
N LEU A 11 1.50 67.22 3.00
CA LEU A 11 1.42 66.84 4.41
C LEU A 11 0.30 65.80 4.66
N ALA A 12 -0.87 65.98 4.03
CA ALA A 12 -1.97 65.04 4.12
C ALA A 12 -1.62 63.67 3.53
N LEU A 13 -0.98 63.64 2.35
CA LEU A 13 -0.51 62.40 1.72
C LEU A 13 0.54 61.70 2.57
N PHE A 14 1.45 62.45 3.20
CA PHE A 14 2.47 61.87 4.10
C PHE A 14 1.83 61.26 5.35
N LEU A 15 0.85 61.93 5.95
CA LEU A 15 0.11 61.41 7.10
C LEU A 15 -0.71 60.15 6.74
N ILE A 16 -1.32 60.11 5.55
CA ILE A 16 -2.02 58.92 5.06
C ILE A 16 -1.05 57.76 4.83
N GLN A 17 0.11 58.02 4.23
CA GLN A 17 1.14 57.00 4.00
C GLN A 17 1.64 56.40 5.33
N VAL A 18 1.86 57.23 6.35
CA VAL A 18 2.26 56.79 7.69
C VAL A 18 1.16 55.99 8.37
N ALA A 19 -0.11 56.40 8.26
CA ALA A 19 -1.24 55.67 8.82
C ALA A 19 -1.42 54.29 8.16
N ILE A 20 -1.25 54.19 6.84
CA ILE A 20 -1.28 52.90 6.12
C ILE A 20 -0.14 52.01 6.61
N LEU A 21 1.09 52.54 6.74
CA LEU A 21 2.24 51.76 7.20
C LEU A 21 2.05 51.20 8.62
N VAL A 22 1.39 51.94 9.51
CA VAL A 22 1.04 51.48 10.86
C VAL A 22 -0.03 50.38 10.82
N LEU A 23 -1.00 50.46 9.90
CA LEU A 23 -2.05 49.46 9.73
C LEU A 23 -1.54 48.15 9.09
N VAL A 24 -0.50 48.18 8.24
CA VAL A 24 0.06 46.93 7.66
C VAL A 24 1.01 46.21 8.62
N ASN A 25 1.55 46.90 9.64
CA ASN A 25 2.53 46.33 10.57
C ASN A 25 1.93 45.77 11.87
N VAL A 26 0.60 45.85 12.05
CA VAL A 26 -0.09 45.10 13.10
C VAL A 26 -0.30 43.67 12.63
N ASN A 27 0.56 42.77 13.10
CA ASN A 27 0.43 41.33 12.86
C ASN A 27 -0.81 40.84 13.65
N PRO A 28 -1.95 40.50 12.99
CA PRO A 28 -3.18 40.11 13.69
C PRO A 28 -3.04 38.75 14.38
N PHE A 29 -2.00 38.01 14.02
CA PHE A 29 -1.54 36.81 14.67
C PHE A 29 -0.36 37.23 15.54
N GLY A 30 -0.57 37.29 16.85
CA GLY A 30 0.50 37.54 17.81
C GLY A 30 1.69 36.57 17.64
N PRO A 31 2.76 36.71 18.45
CA PRO A 31 3.92 35.82 18.33
C PRO A 31 3.47 34.35 18.33
N PRO A 32 4.03 33.50 17.44
CA PRO A 32 3.63 32.10 17.35
C PRO A 32 3.74 31.46 18.74
N LYS A 33 2.63 30.88 19.22
CA LYS A 33 2.65 30.12 20.48
C LYS A 33 3.73 29.03 20.36
N PRO A 34 4.60 28.86 21.36
CA PRO A 34 5.58 27.79 21.32
C PRO A 34 4.85 26.45 21.17
N VAL A 35 5.21 25.70 20.13
CA VAL A 35 4.69 24.36 19.88
C VAL A 35 5.11 23.51 21.07
N GLN A 36 4.15 23.08 21.88
CA GLN A 36 4.42 22.12 22.94
C GLN A 36 4.70 20.77 22.29
N PHE A 37 5.96 20.36 22.28
CA PHE A 37 6.32 18.98 21.98
C PHE A 37 5.84 18.13 23.16
N THR A 38 4.81 17.32 22.94
CA THR A 38 4.61 16.19 23.84
C THR A 38 5.83 15.29 23.71
N PRO A 39 6.42 14.82 24.82
CA PRO A 39 7.47 13.82 24.72
C PRO A 39 6.88 12.63 23.95
N ILE A 40 7.56 12.24 22.87
CA ILE A 40 7.25 10.98 22.19
C ILE A 40 7.29 9.94 23.29
N PRO A 41 6.20 9.19 23.55
CA PRO A 41 6.24 8.10 24.51
C PRO A 41 7.42 7.25 24.10
N THR A 42 8.43 7.16 24.98
CA THR A 42 9.61 6.34 24.74
C THR A 42 9.08 4.94 24.54
N LEU A 43 9.03 4.51 23.28
CA LEU A 43 8.64 3.14 22.96
C LEU A 43 9.61 2.28 23.73
N ALA A 44 9.11 1.47 24.66
CA ALA A 44 9.91 0.42 25.25
C ALA A 44 10.53 -0.34 24.07
N ALA A 45 11.86 -0.51 24.10
CA ALA A 45 12.54 -1.32 23.11
C ALA A 45 11.78 -2.65 23.01
N ALA A 46 11.41 -3.06 21.80
CA ALA A 46 10.72 -4.32 21.59
C ALA A 46 11.62 -5.44 22.16
N THR A 47 11.26 -5.95 23.34
CA THR A 47 11.96 -7.04 24.03
C THR A 47 11.48 -8.41 23.57
N LEU A 48 10.61 -8.45 22.54
CA LEU A 48 10.24 -9.69 21.92
C LEU A 48 11.51 -10.34 21.35
N PRO A 49 11.80 -11.60 21.72
CA PRO A 49 12.92 -12.31 21.14
C PRO A 49 12.75 -12.30 19.61
N PRO A 50 13.84 -12.10 18.84
CA PRO A 50 13.77 -12.30 17.40
C PRO A 50 13.22 -13.70 17.16
N LEU A 51 12.18 -13.79 16.32
CA LEU A 51 11.69 -15.09 15.89
C LEU A 51 12.89 -15.87 15.34
N PRO A 52 13.12 -17.11 15.79
CA PRO A 52 14.27 -17.89 15.36
C PRO A 52 14.26 -17.96 13.83
N ILE A 53 15.41 -17.75 13.20
CA ILE A 53 15.58 -17.74 11.74
C ILE A 53 15.06 -19.05 11.11
N GLN A 54 15.05 -20.14 11.87
CA GLN A 54 14.50 -21.45 11.48
C GLN A 54 12.96 -21.52 11.42
N SER A 55 12.22 -20.51 11.89
CA SER A 55 10.76 -20.44 11.77
C SER A 55 10.27 -19.51 10.64
N GLN A 56 11.14 -19.09 9.73
CA GLN A 56 10.75 -18.34 8.52
C GLN A 56 9.98 -19.20 7.48
N GLN A 57 9.66 -20.45 7.82
CA GLN A 57 8.57 -21.16 7.18
C GLN A 57 7.25 -20.59 7.71
N PHE A 58 6.77 -19.53 7.07
CA PHE A 58 5.41 -19.03 7.28
C PHE A 58 4.46 -20.12 6.80
N ASN A 59 4.04 -20.98 7.74
CA ASN A 59 2.93 -21.91 7.54
C ASN A 59 1.63 -21.11 7.47
N ILE A 60 1.42 -20.42 6.36
CA ILE A 60 0.08 -20.03 5.93
C ILE A 60 -0.45 -21.21 5.12
N GLY A 61 -1.56 -21.72 5.62
CA GLY A 61 -2.22 -22.95 5.20
C GLY A 61 -1.81 -24.16 6.04
N LYS A 62 -2.81 -24.99 6.37
CA LYS A 62 -2.61 -26.38 6.84
C LYS A 62 -2.51 -27.33 5.63
N GLY A 63 -2.17 -26.78 4.46
CA GLY A 63 -2.19 -27.50 3.21
C GLY A 63 -1.03 -28.48 3.10
N GLU A 64 -1.17 -29.39 2.15
CA GLU A 64 -0.22 -30.49 1.97
C GLU A 64 0.91 -30.10 1.00
N CYS A 65 0.67 -29.15 0.10
CA CYS A 65 1.56 -28.83 -1.01
C CYS A 65 2.40 -27.58 -0.77
N ARG A 66 3.66 -27.61 -1.22
CA ARG A 66 4.60 -26.50 -1.09
C ARG A 66 4.70 -25.71 -2.39
N ILE A 67 4.68 -24.39 -2.33
CA ILE A 67 4.82 -23.50 -3.50
C ILE A 67 5.25 -22.10 -3.06
N ALA A 68 6.02 -21.38 -3.88
CA ALA A 68 6.32 -19.97 -3.63
C ALA A 68 5.06 -19.09 -3.75
N ALA A 69 4.93 -18.08 -2.89
CA ALA A 69 3.73 -17.24 -2.84
C ALA A 69 3.32 -16.62 -4.19
N LEU A 70 4.27 -16.06 -4.94
CA LEU A 70 3.98 -15.51 -6.28
C LEU A 70 3.64 -16.60 -7.31
N ASP A 71 4.22 -17.79 -7.19
CA ASP A 71 3.92 -18.90 -8.10
C ASP A 71 2.49 -19.43 -7.87
N LEU A 72 1.99 -19.41 -6.62
CA LEU A 72 0.58 -19.71 -6.34
C LEU A 72 -0.37 -18.70 -7.01
N VAL A 73 -0.08 -17.40 -6.90
CA VAL A 73 -0.85 -16.35 -7.60
C VAL A 73 -0.76 -16.55 -9.11
N THR A 74 0.41 -16.92 -9.63
CA THR A 74 0.63 -17.21 -11.05
C THR A 74 -0.25 -18.37 -11.52
N ALA A 75 -0.30 -19.47 -10.76
CA ALA A 75 -1.16 -20.61 -11.08
C ALA A 75 -2.65 -20.24 -11.07
N TRP A 76 -3.10 -19.46 -10.08
CA TRP A 76 -4.47 -18.96 -10.02
C TRP A 76 -4.83 -18.08 -11.23
N VAL A 77 -3.93 -17.19 -11.65
CA VAL A 77 -4.12 -16.35 -12.85
C VAL A 77 -4.13 -17.21 -14.12
N ALA A 78 -3.23 -18.19 -14.23
CA ALA A 78 -3.16 -19.10 -15.37
C ALA A 78 -4.44 -19.95 -15.52
N ALA A 79 -5.07 -20.32 -14.40
CA ALA A 79 -6.34 -21.03 -14.37
C ALA A 79 -7.57 -20.15 -14.71
N GLY A 80 -7.37 -18.87 -15.05
CA GLY A 80 -8.46 -17.95 -15.38
C GLY A 80 -9.11 -17.28 -14.17
N THR A 81 -8.38 -17.20 -13.05
CA THR A 81 -8.79 -16.55 -11.80
C THR A 81 -10.11 -17.08 -11.24
N PRO A 82 -10.29 -18.39 -11.01
CA PRO A 82 -11.54 -18.88 -10.43
C PRO A 82 -11.77 -18.35 -9.01
N GLU A 83 -13.00 -17.98 -8.68
CA GLU A 83 -13.38 -17.53 -7.32
C GLU A 83 -13.71 -18.71 -6.41
N ASN A 84 -14.62 -19.58 -6.87
CA ASN A 84 -15.19 -20.67 -6.08
C ASN A 84 -14.69 -22.04 -6.51
N ASP A 85 -14.31 -22.19 -7.78
CA ASP A 85 -13.79 -23.46 -8.30
C ASP A 85 -12.32 -23.63 -7.91
N PRO A 86 -11.89 -24.87 -7.60
CA PRO A 86 -10.49 -25.13 -7.34
C PRO A 86 -9.67 -24.98 -8.64
N PHE A 87 -8.39 -24.68 -8.49
CA PHE A 87 -7.44 -24.63 -9.59
C PHE A 87 -6.23 -25.52 -9.33
N GLU A 88 -5.65 -26.03 -10.42
CA GLU A 88 -4.51 -26.92 -10.39
C GLU A 88 -3.19 -26.15 -10.32
N PHE A 89 -2.21 -26.71 -9.62
CA PHE A 89 -0.83 -26.27 -9.65
C PHE A 89 0.12 -27.43 -9.37
N LYS A 90 1.38 -27.29 -9.82
CA LYS A 90 2.47 -28.19 -9.45
C LYS A 90 3.19 -27.66 -8.22
N SER A 91 3.37 -28.52 -7.22
CA SER A 91 4.14 -28.17 -6.02
C SER A 91 5.65 -28.21 -6.27
N GLU A 92 6.43 -27.67 -5.33
CA GLU A 92 7.90 -27.76 -5.30
C GLU A 92 8.41 -29.21 -5.30
N ASP A 93 7.57 -30.14 -4.84
CA ASP A 93 7.87 -31.57 -4.76
C ASP A 93 7.31 -32.34 -5.99
N ASP A 94 6.95 -31.62 -7.07
CA ASP A 94 6.37 -32.12 -8.35
C ASP A 94 5.04 -32.88 -8.23
N LEU A 95 4.32 -32.65 -7.12
CA LEU A 95 2.98 -33.20 -6.90
C LEU A 95 1.90 -32.34 -7.57
N ASP A 96 0.89 -33.00 -8.14
CA ASP A 96 -0.35 -32.35 -8.60
C ASP A 96 -1.23 -31.97 -7.41
N CYS A 97 -1.59 -30.69 -7.34
CA CYS A 97 -2.29 -30.11 -6.20
C CYS A 97 -3.47 -29.24 -6.64
N LEU A 98 -4.49 -29.18 -5.77
CA LEU A 98 -5.61 -28.26 -5.90
C LEU A 98 -5.54 -27.18 -4.84
N ALA A 99 -5.77 -25.93 -5.24
CA ALA A 99 -5.93 -24.78 -4.35
C ALA A 99 -7.23 -24.04 -4.67
N SER A 100 -7.66 -23.18 -3.76
CA SER A 100 -8.84 -22.32 -3.90
C SER A 100 -8.49 -20.85 -3.64
N PHE A 101 -9.24 -19.94 -4.24
CA PHE A 101 -8.97 -18.51 -4.05
C PHE A 101 -9.12 -18.09 -2.58
N GLU A 102 -10.25 -18.42 -1.95
CA GLU A 102 -10.56 -17.94 -0.59
C GLU A 102 -9.56 -18.45 0.46
N GLN A 103 -9.15 -19.72 0.37
CA GLN A 103 -8.32 -20.34 1.40
C GLN A 103 -6.81 -20.16 1.16
N ASP A 104 -6.37 -20.14 -0.10
CA ASP A 104 -4.94 -20.22 -0.42
C ASP A 104 -4.41 -18.91 -1.01
N VAL A 105 -5.18 -18.23 -1.86
CA VAL A 105 -4.72 -17.03 -2.60
C VAL A 105 -5.05 -15.74 -1.85
N PHE A 106 -6.29 -15.59 -1.38
CA PHE A 106 -6.77 -14.36 -0.75
C PHE A 106 -5.98 -13.96 0.51
N PRO A 107 -5.53 -14.91 1.37
CA PRO A 107 -4.66 -14.59 2.50
C PRO A 107 -3.37 -13.86 2.12
N LEU A 108 -2.85 -14.06 0.90
CA LEU A 108 -1.66 -13.35 0.42
C LEU A 108 -1.87 -11.85 0.29
N PHE A 109 -3.12 -11.41 0.15
CA PHE A 109 -3.48 -9.99 0.03
C PHE A 109 -3.94 -9.39 1.35
N ASN A 110 -4.67 -10.14 2.16
CA ASN A 110 -5.40 -9.59 3.30
C ASN A 110 -4.79 -9.90 4.68
N GLN A 111 -3.80 -10.79 4.77
CA GLN A 111 -3.15 -11.12 6.03
C GLN A 111 -1.77 -10.46 6.16
N PRO A 112 -1.42 -9.95 7.36
CA PRO A 112 -0.07 -9.48 7.65
C PRO A 112 0.87 -10.66 7.89
N ASN A 113 2.18 -10.40 7.87
CA ASN A 113 3.25 -11.35 8.14
C ASN A 113 3.33 -12.53 7.16
N ILE A 114 2.69 -12.42 6.00
CA ILE A 114 2.66 -13.48 4.99
C ILE A 114 3.90 -13.44 4.09
N TRP A 115 4.22 -12.27 3.53
CA TRP A 115 5.32 -12.15 2.57
C TRP A 115 6.71 -12.16 3.21
N TYR A 116 6.80 -11.78 4.49
CA TYR A 116 7.98 -11.86 5.35
C TYR A 116 7.58 -11.49 6.80
N ALA A 117 8.45 -11.72 7.78
CA ALA A 117 8.21 -11.36 9.18
C ALA A 117 8.02 -9.84 9.32
N GLY A 118 6.88 -9.40 9.85
CA GLY A 118 6.54 -7.98 9.96
C GLY A 118 5.96 -7.37 8.69
N ALA A 119 5.70 -8.15 7.64
CA ALA A 119 5.02 -7.65 6.45
C ALA A 119 3.64 -7.08 6.80
N ILE A 120 3.32 -5.91 6.27
CA ILE A 120 1.94 -5.39 6.31
C ILE A 120 1.08 -6.15 5.30
N ALA A 121 -0.23 -6.25 5.57
CA ALA A 121 -1.18 -6.76 4.59
C ALA A 121 -1.30 -5.78 3.41
N CYS A 122 -1.52 -6.27 2.19
CA CYS A 122 -1.69 -5.41 1.03
C CYS A 122 -2.91 -4.48 1.20
N THR A 123 -3.96 -5.00 1.84
CA THR A 123 -5.20 -4.26 2.18
C THR A 123 -4.98 -3.07 3.10
N THR A 124 -3.84 -2.97 3.80
CA THR A 124 -3.51 -1.80 4.63
C THR A 124 -3.36 -0.54 3.79
N CYS A 125 -2.77 -0.63 2.60
CA CYS A 125 -2.62 0.50 1.67
C CYS A 125 -3.61 0.44 0.50
N HIS A 126 -4.10 -0.76 0.16
CA HIS A 126 -5.08 -1.02 -0.88
C HIS A 126 -6.43 -1.41 -0.26
N GLY A 127 -6.96 -0.48 0.55
CA GLY A 127 -8.19 -0.61 1.33
C GLY A 127 -9.48 -0.44 0.50
N GLN A 128 -10.62 -0.62 1.17
CA GLN A 128 -11.96 -0.54 0.55
C GLN A 128 -12.29 0.89 0.05
N ASP A 129 -11.82 1.92 0.76
CA ASP A 129 -11.99 3.32 0.35
C ASP A 129 -10.96 3.67 -0.73
N ILE A 130 -11.29 3.37 -1.99
CA ILE A 130 -10.39 3.59 -3.13
C ILE A 130 -9.97 5.05 -3.33
N ALA A 131 -10.68 6.02 -2.77
CA ALA A 131 -10.27 7.43 -2.86
C ALA A 131 -9.05 7.71 -1.96
N LYS A 132 -8.88 6.93 -0.89
CA LYS A 132 -7.73 6.99 0.02
C LYS A 132 -6.69 5.92 -0.28
N SER A 133 -7.07 4.83 -0.94
CA SER A 133 -6.17 3.72 -1.25
C SER A 133 -5.12 4.09 -2.29
N ALA A 134 -3.90 3.59 -2.08
CA ALA A 134 -2.82 3.74 -3.03
C ALA A 134 -3.25 3.21 -4.41
N ALA A 135 -2.96 4.01 -5.44
CA ALA A 135 -3.34 3.74 -6.83
C ALA A 135 -4.84 3.53 -7.08
N ASN A 136 -5.74 3.99 -6.19
CA ASN A 136 -7.18 3.77 -6.30
C ASN A 136 -7.54 2.28 -6.51
N LEU A 137 -6.80 1.41 -5.82
CA LEU A 137 -6.92 -0.05 -5.85
C LEU A 137 -7.42 -0.54 -4.49
N SER A 138 -8.40 -1.44 -4.50
CA SER A 138 -8.78 -2.24 -3.33
C SER A 138 -8.37 -3.68 -3.58
N LEU A 139 -7.87 -4.35 -2.53
CA LEU A 139 -7.54 -5.78 -2.53
C LEU A 139 -8.34 -6.53 -1.44
N ASN A 140 -9.49 -5.99 -1.02
CA ASN A 140 -10.30 -6.52 0.09
C ASN A 140 -11.31 -7.60 -0.33
N SER A 141 -11.47 -7.85 -1.62
CA SER A 141 -12.34 -8.92 -2.12
C SER A 141 -11.88 -9.38 -3.50
N TYR A 142 -12.37 -10.54 -3.93
CA TYR A 142 -12.18 -11.04 -5.29
C TYR A 142 -12.61 -10.00 -6.34
N GLN A 143 -13.81 -9.42 -6.17
CA GLN A 143 -14.36 -8.44 -7.10
C GLN A 143 -13.50 -7.17 -7.17
N ASP A 144 -12.93 -6.74 -6.05
CA ASP A 144 -12.06 -5.57 -6.00
C ASP A 144 -10.71 -5.81 -6.68
N ILE A 145 -10.13 -7.01 -6.50
CA ILE A 145 -8.91 -7.44 -7.21
C ILE A 145 -9.16 -7.39 -8.73
N LEU A 146 -10.29 -7.93 -9.19
CA LEU A 146 -10.66 -7.92 -10.62
C LEU A 146 -11.09 -6.54 -11.14
N ALA A 147 -11.54 -5.63 -10.27
CA ALA A 147 -11.84 -4.26 -10.67
C ALA A 147 -10.58 -3.46 -10.97
N GLY A 148 -9.42 -3.88 -10.43
CA GLY A 148 -8.11 -3.34 -10.77
C GLY A 148 -7.81 -1.99 -10.13
N SER A 149 -6.79 -1.31 -10.66
CA SER A 149 -6.24 -0.05 -10.13
C SER A 149 -6.72 1.16 -10.94
N ARG A 150 -6.40 2.38 -10.50
CA ARG A 150 -6.74 3.64 -11.20
C ARG A 150 -8.24 3.80 -11.47
N ARG A 151 -9.07 3.26 -10.58
CA ARG A 151 -10.53 3.34 -10.67
C ARG A 151 -10.98 4.78 -10.41
N VAL A 152 -11.95 5.26 -11.17
CA VAL A 152 -12.59 6.56 -10.95
C VAL A 152 -13.59 6.50 -9.79
N SER A 153 -14.27 5.37 -9.62
CA SER A 153 -15.17 5.09 -8.49
C SER A 153 -15.20 3.60 -8.13
N SER A 154 -15.76 3.26 -6.97
CA SER A 154 -15.87 1.88 -6.48
C SER A 154 -16.86 1.00 -7.25
N GLN A 155 -17.56 1.56 -8.24
CA GLN A 155 -18.48 0.82 -9.13
C GLN A 155 -17.86 0.54 -10.50
N GLN A 156 -16.74 1.20 -10.82
CA GLN A 156 -16.10 1.10 -12.13
C GLN A 156 -14.83 0.25 -12.07
N LYS A 157 -14.57 -0.48 -13.16
CA LYS A 157 -13.27 -1.12 -13.38
C LYS A 157 -12.26 -0.05 -13.83
N GLY A 158 -11.01 -0.22 -13.43
CA GLY A 158 -9.91 0.59 -13.89
C GLY A 158 -8.93 -0.24 -14.71
N GLN A 159 -7.65 0.00 -14.50
CA GLN A 159 -6.58 -0.75 -15.12
C GLN A 159 -6.46 -2.15 -14.49
N ASP A 160 -6.62 -3.18 -15.33
CA ASP A 160 -6.44 -4.58 -14.95
C ASP A 160 -5.02 -4.80 -14.41
N ILE A 161 -4.92 -5.35 -13.19
CA ILE A 161 -3.65 -5.60 -12.53
C ILE A 161 -3.12 -7.01 -12.81
N LEU A 162 -3.94 -7.89 -13.37
CA LEU A 162 -3.65 -9.30 -13.61
C LEU A 162 -3.27 -9.60 -15.08
N LYS A 163 -3.44 -8.64 -15.98
CA LYS A 163 -3.19 -8.84 -17.41
C LYS A 163 -2.27 -7.78 -17.99
N SER A 164 -1.47 -8.21 -18.96
CA SER A 164 -0.72 -7.34 -19.86
C SER A 164 -0.67 -7.98 -21.24
N LYS A 165 -0.53 -7.15 -22.28
CA LYS A 165 -0.38 -7.63 -23.66
C LYS A 165 0.90 -8.45 -23.86
N GLU A 166 1.89 -8.25 -22.99
CA GLU A 166 3.17 -8.94 -23.01
C GLU A 166 3.20 -10.21 -22.11
N GLY A 167 2.07 -10.59 -21.51
CA GLY A 167 1.96 -11.74 -20.60
C GLY A 167 1.84 -11.38 -19.12
N TRP A 168 1.57 -12.38 -18.28
CA TRP A 168 1.33 -12.23 -16.84
C TRP A 168 2.52 -11.60 -16.10
N GLU A 169 3.74 -11.96 -16.48
CA GLU A 169 4.98 -11.45 -15.90
C GLU A 169 5.20 -9.95 -16.16
N ARG A 170 4.41 -9.38 -17.08
CA ARG A 170 4.35 -7.94 -17.38
C ARG A 170 3.08 -7.28 -16.88
N SER A 171 2.24 -7.99 -16.14
CA SER A 171 1.11 -7.41 -15.42
C SER A 171 1.58 -6.49 -14.29
N ILE A 172 0.70 -5.58 -13.85
CA ILE A 172 1.03 -4.67 -12.75
C ILE A 172 1.32 -5.45 -11.47
N LEU A 173 0.47 -6.42 -11.11
CA LEU A 173 0.61 -7.14 -9.86
C LEU A 173 1.93 -7.90 -9.80
N TYR A 174 2.29 -8.61 -10.88
CA TYR A 174 3.56 -9.31 -10.96
C TYR A 174 4.75 -8.37 -10.78
N ILE A 175 4.78 -7.25 -11.51
CA ILE A 175 5.88 -6.28 -11.42
C ILE A 175 5.98 -5.70 -10.00
N GLN A 176 4.86 -5.41 -9.35
CA GLN A 176 4.86 -4.88 -7.98
C GLN A 176 5.45 -5.89 -6.99
N ILE A 177 5.08 -7.16 -7.10
CA ILE A 177 5.59 -8.20 -6.18
C ILE A 177 7.04 -8.57 -6.51
N PHE A 178 7.33 -8.91 -7.77
CA PHE A 178 8.62 -9.50 -8.18
C PHE A 178 9.73 -8.46 -8.33
N THR A 179 9.41 -7.30 -8.93
CA THR A 179 10.42 -6.27 -9.28
C THR A 179 10.47 -5.17 -8.23
N ARG A 180 9.31 -4.69 -7.77
CA ARG A 180 9.24 -3.63 -6.74
C ARG A 180 9.26 -4.17 -5.31
N GLN A 181 9.33 -5.50 -5.17
CA GLN A 181 9.44 -6.20 -3.89
C GLN A 181 8.34 -5.80 -2.89
N MET A 182 7.11 -5.60 -3.39
CA MET A 182 5.96 -5.41 -2.51
C MET A 182 5.69 -6.67 -1.65
N PRO A 183 5.19 -6.51 -0.42
CA PRO A 183 4.99 -5.24 0.30
C PRO A 183 6.32 -4.57 0.72
N ILE A 184 6.30 -3.24 0.83
CA ILE A 184 7.49 -2.42 1.15
C ILE A 184 8.11 -2.86 2.48
N GLY A 185 9.44 -2.96 2.52
CA GLY A 185 10.20 -3.31 3.72
C GLY A 185 10.67 -4.76 3.73
N ARG A 186 10.59 -5.44 2.59
CA ARG A 186 11.12 -6.80 2.41
C ARG A 186 12.63 -6.85 2.73
N PRO A 187 13.09 -7.76 3.62
CA PRO A 187 14.51 -7.98 3.89
C PRO A 187 15.31 -8.33 2.63
N PHE A 188 16.59 -7.96 2.61
CA PHE A 188 17.49 -8.17 1.46
C PHE A 188 17.65 -9.65 1.07
N ASP A 189 17.57 -10.54 2.05
CA ASP A 189 17.70 -12.00 1.91
C ASP A 189 16.37 -12.71 1.60
N SER A 190 15.26 -11.97 1.48
CA SER A 190 13.97 -12.57 1.17
C SER A 190 13.92 -13.11 -0.27
N PRO A 191 13.37 -14.32 -0.50
CA PRO A 191 13.21 -14.84 -1.85
C PRO A 191 12.40 -13.90 -2.74
N GLN A 192 12.79 -13.78 -4.01
CA GLN A 192 12.18 -12.83 -4.93
C GLN A 192 10.69 -13.11 -5.16
N LYS A 193 10.32 -14.40 -5.26
CA LYS A 193 8.93 -14.86 -5.43
C LYS A 193 8.12 -14.92 -4.12
N GLY A 194 8.68 -14.45 -3.01
CA GLY A 194 8.09 -14.57 -1.68
C GLY A 194 8.38 -15.92 -1.02
N PRO A 195 7.83 -16.16 0.18
CA PRO A 195 8.14 -17.36 0.95
C PRO A 195 7.50 -18.61 0.34
N ILE A 196 8.00 -19.77 0.75
CA ILE A 196 7.38 -21.05 0.45
C ILE A 196 6.22 -21.27 1.42
N LEU A 197 5.04 -21.50 0.86
CA LEU A 197 3.78 -21.71 1.56
C LEU A 197 3.45 -23.20 1.69
N ARG A 198 2.51 -23.55 2.57
CA ARG A 198 1.91 -24.89 2.64
C ARG A 198 0.40 -24.81 2.41
N VAL A 199 -0.02 -24.99 1.17
CA VAL A 199 -1.38 -24.69 0.68
C VAL A 199 -1.99 -25.89 -0.03
N GLY A 200 -3.30 -25.84 -0.24
CA GLY A 200 -4.02 -26.82 -1.05
C GLY A 200 -3.94 -28.27 -0.55
N THR A 201 -4.35 -29.18 -1.42
CA THR A 201 -4.41 -30.63 -1.19
C THR A 201 -3.82 -31.39 -2.35
N ILE A 202 -3.15 -32.52 -2.08
CA ILE A 202 -2.60 -33.39 -3.13
C ILE A 202 -3.75 -34.08 -3.88
N GLN A 203 -3.74 -34.04 -5.21
CA GLN A 203 -4.62 -34.88 -6.02
C GLN A 203 -4.16 -36.34 -5.89
N ARG A 204 -5.04 -37.21 -5.39
CA ARG A 204 -4.78 -38.65 -5.23
C ARG A 204 -5.46 -39.47 -6.30
#